data_AF-A0A497QWA9-F1
#
_entry.id   AF-A0A497QWA9-F1
#
_cell.length_a   1.000
_cell.length_b   1.000
_cell.length_c   1.000
_cell.angle_alpha   90.00
_cell.angle_beta   90.00
_cell.angle_gamma   90.00
#
_symmetry.space_group_name_H-M   'P 1'
#
loop_
_entity.id
_entity.type
_entity.pdbx_description
1 polymer ?
#
loop_
_entity_poly.entity_id
_entity_poly.type
_entity_poly.pdbx_seq_one_letter_code
_entity_poly.pdbx_strand_id
1 'polypeptide(L)'
;MNEQNEEKPLKNAQPRGSALNELLSVLSGAKERTEQDRIALLELSVKIGVCGLYRYYPQDVIDTFTTEELQEISDATEPFRAFTVEHIYKVALGR
;
A
#
# COMPACT_ATOMS: atom_id res chain seq x y z
N MET A 1 2.18 -6.39 -50.39
CA MET A 1 2.92 -6.90 -49.21
C MET A 1 3.47 -5.67 -48.51
N ASN A 2 2.80 -5.26 -47.43
CA ASN A 2 3.31 -5.31 -46.04
C ASN A 2 4.24 -4.09 -45.79
N GLU A 3 4.09 -3.24 -44.78
CA GLU A 3 3.61 -3.45 -43.40
C GLU A 3 2.96 -2.15 -42.91
N GLN A 4 1.74 -2.25 -42.36
CA GLN A 4 1.17 -1.21 -41.52
C GLN A 4 1.91 -1.28 -40.17
N ASN A 5 2.72 -0.27 -39.86
CA ASN A 5 3.18 -0.01 -38.50
C ASN A 5 1.99 0.46 -37.67
N GLU A 6 1.20 -0.48 -37.17
CA GLU A 6 0.28 -0.23 -36.06
C GLU A 6 1.11 -0.16 -34.77
N GLU A 7 1.54 1.06 -34.41
CA GLU A 7 1.86 1.36 -33.01
C GLU A 7 0.62 1.07 -32.17
N LYS A 8 0.58 -0.11 -31.54
CA LYS A 8 -0.43 -0.44 -30.55
C LYS A 8 -0.34 0.61 -29.43
N PRO A 9 -1.45 1.30 -29.08
CA PRO A 9 -1.43 2.20 -27.95
C PRO A 9 -1.14 1.38 -26.70
N LEU A 10 -0.09 1.78 -25.97
CA LEU A 10 0.21 1.31 -24.62
C LEU A 10 -1.01 1.59 -23.74
N LYS A 11 -1.93 0.62 -23.67
CA LYS A 11 -3.10 0.69 -22.80
C LYS A 11 -2.60 0.64 -21.36
N ASN A 12 -2.65 1.81 -20.72
CA ASN A 12 -2.81 2.00 -19.29
C ASN A 12 -1.74 1.34 -18.42
N ALA A 13 -0.50 1.84 -18.50
CA ALA A 13 0.32 1.89 -17.29
C ALA A 13 -0.32 2.92 -16.35
N GLN A 14 -1.30 2.48 -15.55
CA GLN A 14 -1.85 3.32 -14.48
C GLN A 14 -0.67 3.68 -13.55
N PRO A 15 -0.34 4.97 -13.39
CA PRO A 15 0.86 5.34 -12.66
C PRO A 15 0.67 4.89 -11.21
N ARG A 16 1.70 4.28 -10.60
CA ARG A 16 1.70 3.82 -9.20
C ARG A 16 1.18 4.87 -8.19
N GLY A 17 1.13 6.14 -8.58
CA GLY A 17 0.48 7.22 -7.83
C GLY A 17 -1.06 7.17 -7.73
N SER A 18 -1.79 6.48 -8.62
CA SER A 18 -3.27 6.47 -8.54
C SER A 18 -3.76 5.66 -7.35
N ALA A 19 -3.23 4.43 -7.16
CA ALA A 19 -3.62 3.57 -6.06
C ALA A 19 -3.24 4.17 -4.70
N LEU A 20 -2.06 4.80 -4.60
CA LEU A 20 -1.64 5.51 -3.40
C LEU A 20 -2.58 6.68 -3.06
N ASN A 21 -2.88 7.54 -4.04
CA ASN A 21 -3.75 8.69 -3.83
C ASN A 21 -5.19 8.28 -3.50
N GLU A 22 -5.66 7.17 -4.06
CA GLU A 22 -6.97 6.60 -3.73
C GLU A 22 -7.05 6.17 -2.27
N LEU A 23 -6.04 5.43 -1.77
CA LEU A 23 -6.00 5.01 -0.36
C LEU A 23 -5.91 6.21 0.59
N LEU A 24 -5.09 7.22 0.27
CA LEU A 24 -5.02 8.47 1.04
C LEU A 24 -6.35 9.23 1.04
N SER A 25 -7.08 9.23 -0.09
CA SER A 25 -8.40 9.87 -0.19
C SER A 25 -9.45 9.14 0.65
N VAL A 26 -9.39 7.81 0.72
CA VAL A 26 -10.26 7.01 1.60
C VAL A 26 -9.92 7.28 3.08
N LEU A 27 -8.63 7.29 3.45
CA LEU A 27 -8.20 7.52 4.83
C LEU A 27 -8.52 8.92 5.36
N SER A 28 -8.55 9.92 4.49
CA SER A 28 -8.94 11.29 4.80
C SER A 28 -10.46 11.54 4.75
N GLY A 29 -11.25 10.54 4.33
CA GLY A 29 -12.70 10.65 4.18
C GLY A 29 -13.15 11.42 2.93
N ALA A 30 -12.24 11.77 2.03
CA ALA A 30 -12.54 12.46 0.77
C ALA A 30 -13.17 11.53 -0.30
N LYS A 31 -13.06 10.21 -0.12
CA LYS A 31 -13.61 9.19 -1.02
C LYS A 31 -14.28 8.09 -0.20
N GLU A 32 -15.42 7.58 -0.70
CA GLU A 32 -16.02 6.36 -0.17
C GLU A 32 -15.15 5.13 -0.44
N ARG A 33 -15.12 4.20 0.52
CA ARG A 33 -14.30 3.00 0.47
C ARG A 33 -14.96 1.89 -0.34
N THR A 34 -14.24 1.32 -1.31
CA THR A 34 -14.64 0.09 -2.01
C THR A 34 -14.17 -1.19 -1.28
N GLU A 35 -14.60 -2.36 -1.74
CA GLU A 35 -14.08 -3.64 -1.20
C GLU A 35 -12.60 -3.86 -1.54
N GLN A 36 -12.12 -3.37 -2.68
CA GLN A 36 -10.69 -3.41 -3.02
C GLN A 36 -9.87 -2.49 -2.10
N ASP A 37 -10.36 -1.28 -1.84
CA ASP A 37 -9.72 -0.35 -0.88
C ASP A 37 -9.65 -0.98 0.52
N ARG A 38 -10.66 -1.75 0.93
CA ARG A 38 -10.63 -2.49 2.21
C ARG A 38 -9.45 -3.44 2.30
N ILE A 39 -9.26 -4.30 1.30
CA ILE A 39 -8.20 -5.31 1.30
C ILE A 39 -6.83 -4.61 1.35
N ALA A 40 -6.65 -3.60 0.50
CA ALA A 40 -5.41 -2.84 0.45
C ALA A 40 -5.10 -2.10 1.77
N LEU A 41 -6.12 -1.52 2.43
CA LEU A 41 -5.94 -0.89 3.74
C LEU A 41 -5.61 -1.90 4.85
N LEU A 42 -6.17 -3.11 4.81
CA LEU A 42 -5.82 -4.17 5.75
C LEU A 42 -4.37 -4.63 5.56
N GLU A 43 -3.95 -4.89 4.33
CA GLU A 43 -2.56 -5.23 4.02
C GLU A 43 -1.59 -4.13 4.44
N LEU A 44 -1.94 -2.87 4.17
CA LEU A 44 -1.18 -1.70 4.61
C LEU A 44 -1.10 -1.63 6.14
N SER A 45 -2.19 -1.88 6.86
CA SER A 45 -2.20 -1.86 8.33
C SER A 45 -1.25 -2.90 8.93
N VAL A 46 -1.14 -4.08 8.31
CA VAL A 46 -0.18 -5.12 8.70
C VAL A 46 1.25 -4.64 8.45
N LYS A 47 1.53 -4.08 7.25
CA LYS A 47 2.85 -3.55 6.90
C LYS A 47 3.30 -2.43 7.84
N ILE A 48 2.42 -1.47 8.16
CA ILE A 48 2.72 -0.40 9.13
C ILE A 48 2.91 -0.98 10.53
N GLY A 49 2.12 -1.98 10.93
CA GLY A 49 2.31 -2.70 12.18
C GLY A 49 3.70 -3.33 12.26
N VAL A 50 4.13 -4.03 11.21
CA VAL A 50 5.49 -4.61 11.11
C VAL A 50 6.55 -3.51 11.15
N CYS A 51 6.41 -2.44 10.37
CA CYS A 51 7.36 -1.34 10.31
C CYS A 51 7.45 -0.54 11.63
N GLY A 52 6.34 -0.35 12.34
CA GLY A 52 6.29 0.39 13.60
C GLY A 52 6.75 -0.43 14.80
N LEU A 53 6.62 -1.76 14.71
CA LEU A 53 6.94 -2.69 15.79
C LEU A 53 8.23 -3.49 15.57
N TYR A 54 8.94 -3.33 14.43
CA TYR A 54 10.14 -4.13 14.16
C TYR A 54 11.16 -4.05 15.31
N ARG A 55 11.32 -2.87 15.93
CA ARG A 55 12.20 -2.66 17.10
C ARG A 55 11.80 -3.43 18.37
N TYR A 56 10.59 -3.97 18.39
CA TYR A 56 10.02 -4.77 19.48
C TYR A 56 9.84 -6.22 19.11
N TYR A 57 10.07 -6.61 17.85
CA TYR A 57 10.00 -8.00 17.47
C TYR A 57 11.24 -8.77 17.96
N PRO A 58 11.05 -10.04 18.35
CA PRO A 58 12.16 -10.96 18.55
C PRO A 58 13.08 -10.99 17.32
N GLN A 59 14.40 -11.07 17.53
CA GLN A 59 15.40 -11.03 16.44
C GLN A 59 15.16 -12.15 15.42
N ASP A 60 14.74 -13.34 15.87
CA ASP A 60 14.40 -14.48 15.02
C ASP A 60 13.23 -14.20 14.06
N VAL A 61 12.29 -13.31 14.44
CA VAL A 61 11.22 -12.85 13.54
C VAL A 61 11.78 -11.86 12.52
N ILE A 62 12.64 -10.93 12.95
CA ILE A 62 13.28 -9.94 12.06
C ILE A 62 14.13 -10.67 11.00
N ASP A 63 14.86 -11.70 11.41
CA ASP A 63 15.75 -12.50 10.55
C ASP A 63 14.97 -13.33 9.50
N THR A 64 13.64 -13.46 9.61
CA THR A 64 12.82 -14.07 8.55
C THR A 64 12.62 -13.15 7.35
N PHE A 65 12.89 -11.86 7.49
CA PHE A 65 12.78 -10.88 6.41
C PHE A 65 14.16 -10.58 5.82
N THR A 66 14.22 -10.50 4.51
CA THR A 66 15.37 -9.94 3.81
C THR A 66 15.45 -8.43 4.02
N THR A 67 16.65 -7.86 3.85
CA THR A 67 16.84 -6.40 3.88
C THR A 67 15.99 -5.69 2.82
N GLU A 68 15.79 -6.31 1.66
CA GLU A 68 14.95 -5.80 0.57
C GLU A 68 13.48 -5.74 0.99
N GLU A 69 12.94 -6.79 1.60
CA GLU A 69 11.55 -6.81 2.10
C GLU A 69 11.31 -5.75 3.18
N LEU A 70 12.28 -5.56 4.10
CA LEU A 70 12.19 -4.52 5.12
C LEU A 70 12.19 -3.12 4.50
N GLN A 71 13.00 -2.89 3.46
CA GLN A 71 13.02 -1.62 2.74
C GLN A 71 11.70 -1.39 1.98
N GLU A 72 11.15 -2.42 1.32
CA GLU A 72 9.85 -2.34 0.65
C GLU A 72 8.72 -2.00 1.62
N ILE A 73 8.73 -2.60 2.81
CA ILE A 73 7.78 -2.29 3.89
C ILE A 73 7.94 -0.82 4.33
N SER A 74 9.17 -0.35 4.53
CA SER A 74 9.42 1.05 4.89
C SER A 74 8.90 2.02 3.81
N ASP A 75 9.27 1.79 2.55
CA ASP A 75 8.90 2.67 1.43
C ASP A 75 7.37 2.69 1.19
N ALA A 76 6.71 1.54 1.33
CA ALA A 76 5.26 1.43 1.20
C ALA A 76 4.49 2.14 2.34
N THR A 77 5.11 2.30 3.50
CA THR A 77 4.45 2.83 4.70
C THR A 77 4.75 4.30 4.98
N GLU A 78 5.87 4.84 4.49
CA GLU A 78 6.25 6.25 4.66
C GLU A 78 5.15 7.25 4.23
N PRO A 79 4.45 7.07 3.09
CA PRO A 79 3.36 7.99 2.71
C PRO A 79 2.20 8.04 3.71
N PHE A 80 2.06 7.02 4.55
CA PHE A 80 0.96 6.86 5.49
C PHE A 80 1.36 7.17 6.94
N ARG A 81 2.60 7.63 7.18
CA ARG A 81 3.13 7.94 8.53
C ARG A 81 2.27 8.89 9.37
N ALA A 82 1.41 9.69 8.73
CA ALA A 82 0.51 10.62 9.41
C ALA A 82 -0.71 9.91 10.03
N PHE A 83 -0.96 8.65 9.69
CA PHE A 83 -2.09 7.86 10.18
C PHE A 83 -1.59 6.76 11.12
N THR A 84 -2.35 6.51 12.19
CA THR A 84 -2.08 5.40 13.10
C THR A 84 -2.55 4.07 12.47
N VAL A 85 -1.92 2.95 12.87
CA VAL A 85 -2.39 1.60 12.47
C VAL A 85 -3.86 1.40 12.84
N GLU A 86 -4.25 1.85 14.04
CA GLU A 86 -5.63 1.77 14.52
C GLU A 86 -6.60 2.53 13.62
N HIS A 87 -6.25 3.74 13.18
CA HIS A 87 -7.07 4.53 12.26
C HIS A 87 -7.27 3.80 10.93
N ILE A 88 -6.18 3.33 10.33
CA ILE A 88 -6.21 2.62 9.05
C ILE A 88 -7.07 1.35 9.16
N TYR A 89 -6.92 0.60 10.25
CA TYR A 89 -7.70 -0.60 10.52
C TYR A 89 -9.20 -0.30 10.71
N LYS A 90 -9.55 0.75 11.46
CA LYS A 90 -10.96 1.17 11.66
C LYS A 90 -11.62 1.58 10.36
N VAL A 91 -10.95 2.40 9.54
CA VAL A 91 -11.44 2.80 8.22
C VAL A 91 -11.64 1.57 7.31
N ALA A 92 -10.69 0.63 7.32
CA ALA A 92 -10.82 -0.63 6.59
C ALA A 92 -12.02 -1.47 7.05
N LEU A 93 -12.35 -1.46 8.34
CA LEU A 93 -13.52 -2.15 8.88
C LEU A 93 -14.84 -1.38 8.75
N GLY A 94 -14.80 -0.09 8.38
CA GLY A 94 -15.98 0.79 8.33
C GLY A 94 -16.50 1.14 9.72
N ARG A 95 -15.58 1.36 10.67
CA ARG A 95 -15.85 1.68 12.07
C ARG A 95 -15.36 3.06 12.44
#